data_AF-A0AA48H2J7-F1
#
_entry.id   AF-A0AA48H2J7-F1
#
_cell.length_a   1.000
_cell.length_b   1.000
_cell.length_c   1.000
_cell.angle_alpha   90.00
_cell.angle_beta   90.00
_cell.angle_gamma   90.00
#
_symmetry.space_group_name_H-M   'P 1'
#
loop_
_entity.id
_entity.type
_entity.pdbx_description
1 polymer ?
#
loop_
_entity_poly.entity_id
_entity_poly.type
_entity_poly.pdbx_seq_one_letter_code
_entity_poly.pdbx_strand_id
1 'polypeptide(L)'
;MGAGPGLPALLAREQFAFLRRDRGAWADHLARARAFLGEGLRGATGPALVLGAGSGLEVPWSLAPRGTTGWDADPTSRIRTLLRHGRWVPWVQADLTGGMADLAAAARRSARQPWSGRVRGTRSSARRLAGLMASLRPEAAPLGAWIRAHRPAAILAANVMGQFGVMAERAVTSAFGGHLPDWGEEDDPLDPALRAWTARAVTAFLARLAESGAPLWLLHDRGVLFGSARVELGPPAEPWTAQLRATEALEADDPLCGVDVARAFPGRRVAEPVRWLWPVGPGQVHVVEALRVDGQ
;
A
#
# COMPACT_ATOMS: atom_id res chain seq x y z
N MET A 1 -18.75 12.34 25.20
CA MET A 1 -18.62 11.61 23.91
C MET A 1 -18.82 12.62 22.80
N GLY A 2 -17.72 13.13 22.21
CA GLY A 2 -17.82 14.05 21.08
C GLY A 2 -18.09 13.25 19.80
N ALA A 3 -19.18 13.56 19.11
CA ALA A 3 -19.43 13.01 17.78
C ALA A 3 -18.22 13.33 16.88
N GLY A 4 -17.65 12.30 16.26
CA GLY A 4 -16.55 12.48 15.32
C GLY A 4 -16.94 13.45 14.20
N PRO A 5 -15.97 14.12 13.56
CA PRO A 5 -16.25 15.09 12.52
C PRO A 5 -17.13 14.46 11.44
N GLY A 6 -18.26 15.09 11.13
CA GLY A 6 -19.13 14.67 10.05
C GLY A 6 -18.39 14.61 8.72
N LEU A 7 -18.84 13.77 7.79
CA LEU A 7 -18.25 13.61 6.46
C LEU A 7 -17.88 14.94 5.75
N PRO A 8 -18.69 16.03 5.84
CA PRO A 8 -18.31 17.33 5.27
C PRO A 8 -17.02 17.94 5.87
N ALA A 9 -16.78 17.75 7.16
CA ALA A 9 -15.59 18.27 7.84
C ALA A 9 -14.33 17.46 7.50
N LEU A 10 -14.46 16.16 7.26
CA LEU A 10 -13.38 15.32 6.74
C LEU A 10 -13.04 15.70 5.29
N LEU A 11 -14.04 15.90 4.45
CA LEU A 11 -13.88 16.35 3.06
C LEU A 11 -13.23 17.75 2.99
N ALA A 12 -13.66 18.68 3.84
CA ALA A 12 -13.05 20.00 3.93
C ALA A 12 -11.59 19.92 4.38
N ARG A 13 -11.24 19.03 5.32
CA ARG A 13 -9.85 18.80 5.74
C ARG A 13 -8.99 18.23 4.63
N GLU A 14 -9.47 17.25 3.87
CA GLU A 14 -8.74 16.71 2.72
C GLU A 14 -8.56 17.76 1.62
N GLN A 15 -9.60 18.53 1.33
CA GLN A 15 -9.55 19.61 0.34
C GLN A 15 -8.60 20.73 0.80
N PHE A 16 -8.58 21.06 2.09
CA PHE A 16 -7.65 22.06 2.64
C PHE A 16 -6.20 21.56 2.65
N ALA A 17 -5.97 20.28 2.98
CA ALA A 17 -4.67 19.64 2.86
C ALA A 17 -4.19 19.60 1.40
N PHE A 18 -5.09 19.33 0.46
CA PHE A 18 -4.83 19.38 -0.98
C PHE A 18 -4.45 20.78 -1.46
N LEU A 19 -5.16 21.82 -1.01
CA LEU A 19 -4.93 23.20 -1.45
C LEU A 19 -3.61 23.81 -0.92
N ARG A 20 -3.04 23.26 0.16
CA ARG A 20 -1.79 23.73 0.80
C ARG A 20 -0.52 23.00 0.35
N ARG A 21 -0.62 21.98 -0.50
CA ARG A 21 0.54 21.22 -1.01
C ARG A 21 1.20 21.92 -2.20
N ASP A 22 2.48 21.63 -2.43
CA ASP A 22 3.21 22.09 -3.61
C ASP A 22 2.56 21.52 -4.88
N ARG A 23 1.93 22.39 -5.66
CA ARG A 23 1.13 22.03 -6.84
C ARG A 23 2.00 21.59 -8.02
N GLY A 24 3.25 22.05 -8.10
CA GLY A 24 4.15 21.75 -9.22
C GLY A 24 4.62 20.31 -9.19
N ALA A 25 5.11 19.86 -8.04
CA ALA A 25 5.57 18.48 -7.84
C ALA A 25 4.42 17.45 -7.93
N TRP A 26 3.22 17.86 -7.55
CA TRP A 26 2.00 17.06 -7.73
C TRP A 26 1.62 16.89 -9.21
N ALA A 27 1.77 17.93 -10.03
CA ALA A 27 1.44 17.87 -11.45
C ALA A 27 2.35 16.90 -12.22
N ASP A 28 3.66 16.92 -11.96
CA ASP A 28 4.60 15.98 -12.59
C ASP A 28 4.33 14.53 -12.16
N HIS A 29 4.15 14.28 -10.86
CA HIS A 29 3.78 12.95 -10.36
C HIS A 29 2.50 12.44 -11.02
N LEU A 30 1.43 13.24 -11.05
CA LEU A 30 0.17 12.86 -11.70
C LEU A 30 0.35 12.59 -13.19
N ALA A 31 1.14 13.41 -13.90
CA ALA A 31 1.39 13.23 -15.32
C ALA A 31 2.08 11.89 -15.59
N ARG A 32 3.12 11.56 -14.82
CA ARG A 32 3.86 10.29 -14.92
C ARG A 32 2.99 9.09 -14.56
N ALA A 33 2.29 9.14 -13.43
CA ALA A 33 1.39 8.08 -12.98
C ALA A 33 0.28 7.81 -14.02
N ARG A 34 -0.36 8.87 -14.53
CA ARG A 34 -1.42 8.76 -15.55
C ARG A 34 -0.89 8.23 -16.88
N ALA A 35 0.32 8.65 -17.29
CA ALA A 35 0.94 8.15 -18.50
C ALA A 35 1.19 6.64 -18.40
N PHE A 36 1.82 6.20 -17.30
CA PHE A 36 2.14 4.80 -17.04
C PHE A 36 0.88 3.92 -16.92
N LEU A 37 -0.04 4.26 -16.01
CA LEU A 37 -1.28 3.50 -15.84
C LEU A 37 -2.17 3.56 -17.10
N GLY A 38 -2.14 4.68 -17.82
CA GLY A 38 -2.87 4.86 -19.07
C GLY A 38 -2.35 3.98 -20.20
N GLU A 39 -1.06 3.66 -20.24
CA GLU A 39 -0.49 2.68 -21.18
C GLU A 39 -1.08 1.29 -20.92
N GLY A 40 -1.13 0.87 -19.66
CA GLY A 40 -1.74 -0.40 -19.28
C GLY A 40 -3.22 -0.51 -19.60
N LEU A 41 -3.99 0.55 -19.35
CA LEU A 41 -5.41 0.58 -19.70
C LEU A 41 -5.63 0.54 -21.22
N ARG A 42 -4.82 1.25 -22.01
CA ARG A 42 -4.89 1.22 -23.48
C ARG A 42 -4.50 -0.13 -24.07
N GLY A 43 -3.51 -0.81 -23.46
CA GLY A 43 -3.04 -2.12 -23.89
C GLY A 43 -3.95 -3.28 -23.48
N ALA A 44 -4.90 -3.06 -22.56
CA ALA A 44 -5.81 -4.11 -22.11
C ALA A 44 -6.81 -4.48 -23.21
N THR A 45 -6.81 -5.76 -23.61
CA THR A 45 -7.69 -6.31 -24.65
C THR A 45 -9.12 -6.59 -24.14
N GLY A 46 -9.39 -6.32 -22.88
CA GLY A 46 -10.66 -6.56 -22.20
C GLY A 46 -10.73 -5.84 -20.84
N PRO A 47 -11.73 -6.15 -20.00
CA PRO A 47 -11.87 -5.55 -18.68
C PRO A 47 -10.61 -5.67 -17.84
N ALA A 48 -10.14 -4.57 -17.26
CA ALA A 48 -9.01 -4.55 -16.35
C ALA A 48 -9.46 -4.57 -14.87
N LEU A 49 -8.53 -4.86 -13.97
CA LEU A 49 -8.66 -4.63 -12.53
C LEU A 49 -7.72 -3.50 -12.11
N VAL A 50 -8.24 -2.48 -11.43
CA VAL A 50 -7.47 -1.36 -10.89
C VAL A 50 -7.56 -1.37 -9.36
N LEU A 51 -6.44 -1.63 -8.70
CA LEU A 51 -6.29 -1.64 -7.25
C LEU A 51 -5.62 -0.33 -6.81
N GLY A 52 -6.16 0.34 -5.80
CA GLY A 52 -5.69 1.68 -5.42
C GLY A 52 -6.18 2.75 -6.40
N ALA A 53 -7.43 2.61 -6.84
CA ALA A 53 -8.04 3.53 -7.79
C ALA A 53 -8.15 4.99 -7.27
N GLY A 54 -8.05 5.17 -5.95
CA GLY A 54 -8.26 6.43 -5.27
C GLY A 54 -9.58 7.09 -5.70
N SER A 55 -9.55 8.42 -5.74
CA SER A 55 -10.64 9.21 -6.30
C SER A 55 -10.61 9.32 -7.84
N GLY A 56 -9.75 8.54 -8.50
CA GLY A 56 -9.54 8.54 -9.95
C GLY A 56 -8.59 9.60 -10.48
N LEU A 57 -7.71 10.18 -9.63
CA LEU A 57 -6.76 11.21 -10.06
C LEU A 57 -5.59 10.64 -10.87
N GLU A 58 -4.94 9.60 -10.36
CA GLU A 58 -3.83 8.91 -11.02
C GLU A 58 -4.30 7.98 -12.13
N VAL A 59 -5.53 7.45 -12.00
CA VAL A 59 -6.10 6.49 -12.96
C VAL A 59 -6.84 7.25 -14.07
N PRO A 60 -6.40 7.16 -15.34
CA PRO A 60 -7.11 7.78 -16.45
C PRO A 60 -8.30 6.91 -16.89
N TRP A 61 -9.38 6.95 -16.12
CA TRP A 61 -10.60 6.13 -16.30
C TRP A 61 -11.23 6.23 -17.71
N SER A 62 -11.02 7.32 -18.43
CA SER A 62 -11.48 7.47 -19.82
C SER A 62 -10.83 6.48 -20.80
N LEU A 63 -9.65 5.95 -20.45
CA LEU A 63 -8.94 4.94 -21.23
C LEU A 63 -9.31 3.50 -20.82
N ALA A 64 -10.03 3.33 -19.72
CA ALA A 64 -10.30 2.01 -19.16
C ALA A 64 -11.41 1.28 -19.95
N PRO A 65 -11.15 0.05 -20.44
CA PRO A 65 -12.14 -0.77 -21.15
C PRO A 65 -13.46 -0.89 -20.39
N ARG A 66 -14.56 -1.07 -21.14
CA ARG A 66 -15.88 -1.34 -20.53
C ARG A 66 -15.78 -2.58 -19.62
N GLY A 67 -16.43 -2.51 -18.46
CA GLY A 67 -16.37 -3.58 -17.45
C GLY A 67 -15.13 -3.57 -16.56
N THR A 68 -14.16 -2.67 -16.79
CA THR A 68 -13.01 -2.51 -15.87
C THR A 68 -13.50 -2.25 -14.45
N THR A 69 -12.91 -2.89 -13.46
CA THR A 69 -13.29 -2.75 -12.06
C THR A 69 -12.24 -1.96 -11.29
N GLY A 70 -12.67 -1.00 -10.46
CA GLY A 70 -11.81 -0.27 -9.55
C GLY A 70 -12.04 -0.67 -8.09
N TRP A 71 -10.97 -0.63 -7.30
CA TRP A 71 -11.01 -0.78 -5.86
C TRP A 71 -10.05 0.20 -5.16
N ASP A 72 -10.43 0.74 -4.01
CA ASP A 72 -9.55 1.54 -3.14
C ASP A 72 -9.82 1.25 -1.65
N ALA A 73 -8.82 1.47 -0.79
CA ALA A 73 -8.96 1.32 0.65
C ALA A 73 -9.84 2.42 1.27
N ASP A 74 -9.70 3.67 0.82
CA ASP A 74 -10.40 4.83 1.35
C ASP A 74 -11.90 4.80 1.00
N PRO A 75 -12.82 4.66 1.98
CA PRO A 75 -14.27 4.64 1.72
C PRO A 75 -14.78 5.79 0.86
N THR A 76 -14.22 7.00 1.00
CA THR A 76 -14.66 8.17 0.24
C THR A 76 -14.31 8.05 -1.24
N SER A 77 -13.08 7.63 -1.52
CA SER A 77 -12.56 7.32 -2.84
C SER A 77 -13.36 6.21 -3.52
N ARG A 78 -13.75 5.18 -2.76
CA ARG A 78 -14.64 4.10 -3.24
C ARG A 78 -15.99 4.64 -3.70
N ILE A 79 -16.63 5.46 -2.87
CA ILE A 79 -17.93 6.08 -3.21
C ILE A 79 -17.79 6.95 -4.45
N ARG A 80 -16.74 7.76 -4.54
CA ARG A 80 -16.50 8.60 -5.73
C ARG A 80 -16.31 7.78 -7.00
N THR A 81 -15.53 6.70 -6.93
CA THR A 81 -15.28 5.81 -8.07
C THR A 81 -16.56 5.09 -8.49
N LEU A 82 -17.35 4.59 -7.53
CA LEU A 82 -18.66 4.01 -7.80
C LEU A 82 -19.60 5.02 -8.47
N LEU A 83 -19.78 6.21 -7.88
CA LEU A 83 -20.70 7.23 -8.38
C LEU A 83 -20.28 7.78 -9.76
N ARG A 84 -18.98 7.95 -10.00
CA ARG A 84 -18.48 8.53 -11.26
C ARG A 84 -18.39 7.52 -12.38
N HIS A 85 -18.13 6.25 -12.06
CA HIS A 85 -17.74 5.27 -13.07
C HIS A 85 -18.59 4.00 -13.07
N GLY A 86 -19.39 3.74 -12.02
CA GLY A 86 -20.22 2.53 -11.91
C GLY A 86 -19.41 1.23 -11.81
N ARG A 87 -18.15 1.32 -11.36
CA ARG A 87 -17.14 0.24 -11.44
C ARG A 87 -16.61 -0.06 -10.04
N TRP A 88 -17.29 -0.95 -9.33
CA TRP A 88 -16.98 -1.25 -7.93
C TRP A 88 -17.13 -2.73 -7.59
N VAL A 89 -16.16 -3.27 -6.84
CA VAL A 89 -16.27 -4.57 -6.16
C VAL A 89 -16.49 -4.34 -4.66
N PRO A 90 -17.41 -5.05 -3.99
CA PRO A 90 -17.76 -4.83 -2.58
C PRO A 90 -16.71 -5.40 -1.62
N TRP A 91 -15.43 -5.14 -1.87
CA TRP A 91 -14.33 -5.59 -1.04
C TRP A 91 -14.01 -4.63 0.09
N VAL A 92 -13.57 -5.21 1.19
CA VAL A 92 -12.83 -4.54 2.27
C VAL A 92 -11.33 -4.73 2.06
N GLN A 93 -10.51 -3.91 2.71
CA GLN A 93 -9.05 -3.99 2.54
C GLN A 93 -8.44 -5.32 3.02
N ALA A 94 -9.11 -6.01 3.95
CA ALA A 94 -8.73 -7.36 4.36
C ALA A 94 -8.80 -8.36 3.20
N ASP A 95 -9.59 -8.10 2.15
CA ASP A 95 -9.70 -8.99 0.99
C ASP A 95 -8.44 -9.02 0.12
N LEU A 96 -7.60 -7.97 0.20
CA LEU A 96 -6.32 -7.88 -0.50
C LEU A 96 -5.13 -8.46 0.29
N THR A 97 -5.24 -8.52 1.61
CA THR A 97 -4.15 -8.97 2.50
C THR A 97 -4.41 -10.36 3.09
N GLY A 98 -5.67 -10.73 3.28
CA GLY A 98 -6.10 -12.00 3.88
C GLY A 98 -5.96 -12.10 5.39
N GLY A 99 -4.84 -11.63 5.93
CA GLY A 99 -4.45 -11.89 7.32
C GLY A 99 -4.80 -10.79 8.33
N MET A 100 -5.40 -9.68 7.91
CA MET A 100 -5.60 -8.51 8.78
C MET A 100 -6.59 -8.81 9.94
N ALA A 101 -7.62 -9.61 9.69
CA ALA A 101 -8.58 -10.01 10.72
C ALA A 101 -7.92 -10.89 11.79
N ASP A 102 -7.08 -11.84 11.36
CA ASP A 102 -6.33 -12.73 12.25
C ASP A 102 -5.27 -11.98 13.05
N LEU A 103 -4.57 -11.04 12.43
CA LEU A 103 -3.68 -10.09 13.11
C LEU A 103 -4.41 -9.33 14.20
N ALA A 104 -5.54 -8.70 13.87
CA ALA A 104 -6.33 -7.95 14.83
C ALA A 104 -6.86 -8.85 15.97
N ALA A 105 -7.29 -10.08 15.66
CA ALA A 105 -7.74 -11.04 16.66
C ALA A 105 -6.59 -11.50 17.57
N ALA A 106 -5.42 -11.79 17.00
CA ALA A 106 -4.21 -12.14 17.75
C ALA A 106 -3.78 -10.97 18.65
N ALA A 107 -3.79 -9.73 18.14
CA ALA A 107 -3.46 -8.54 18.92
C ALA A 107 -4.43 -8.36 20.11
N ARG A 108 -5.75 -8.51 19.91
CA ARG A 108 -6.74 -8.47 20.99
C ARG A 108 -6.51 -9.56 22.04
N ARG A 109 -6.20 -10.79 21.62
CA ARG A 109 -5.87 -11.90 22.52
C ARG A 109 -4.56 -11.67 23.26
N SER A 110 -3.58 -11.03 22.64
CA SER A 110 -2.30 -10.68 23.25
C SER A 110 -2.44 -9.56 24.26
N ALA A 111 -3.38 -8.62 24.06
CA ALA A 111 -3.66 -7.54 24.98
C ALA A 111 -4.42 -7.97 26.25
N ARG A 112 -5.01 -9.18 26.29
CA ARG A 112 -5.86 -9.65 27.39
C ARG A 112 -5.36 -10.95 28.02
N GLN A 113 -5.70 -11.16 29.28
CA GLN A 113 -5.48 -12.43 29.97
C GLN A 113 -6.62 -13.43 29.63
N PRO A 114 -6.31 -14.71 29.31
CA PRO A 114 -7.30 -15.69 28.84
C PRO A 114 -8.49 -15.92 29.78
N TRP A 115 -8.27 -15.85 31.11
CA TRP A 115 -9.26 -16.23 32.12
C TRP A 115 -9.91 -15.04 32.83
N SER A 116 -9.14 -13.98 33.08
CA SER A 116 -9.62 -12.82 33.83
C SER A 116 -10.14 -11.69 32.93
N GLY A 117 -9.86 -11.76 31.62
CA GLY A 117 -10.14 -10.67 30.68
C GLY A 117 -9.35 -9.37 30.96
N ARG A 118 -8.53 -9.34 32.02
CA ARG A 118 -7.74 -8.17 32.40
C ARG A 118 -6.76 -7.80 31.30
N VAL A 119 -6.58 -6.50 31.11
CA VAL A 119 -5.59 -5.95 30.17
C VAL A 119 -4.19 -6.29 30.66
N ARG A 120 -3.36 -6.84 29.78
CA ARG A 120 -1.94 -7.09 30.04
C ARG A 120 -1.14 -5.80 29.83
N GLY A 121 -0.04 -5.66 30.56
CA GLY A 121 0.91 -4.57 30.33
C GLY A 121 1.45 -4.61 28.91
N THR A 122 1.62 -3.44 28.29
CA THR A 122 1.83 -3.32 26.84
C THR A 122 3.07 -4.06 26.33
N ARG A 123 4.18 -4.07 27.09
CA ARG A 123 5.40 -4.83 26.73
C ARG A 123 5.17 -6.34 26.70
N SER A 124 4.37 -6.86 27.65
CA SER A 124 3.99 -8.27 27.65
C SER A 124 3.06 -8.61 26.48
N SER A 125 2.13 -7.70 26.15
CA SER A 125 1.24 -7.83 24.99
C SER A 125 2.03 -7.84 23.68
N ALA A 126 2.99 -6.92 23.54
CA ALA A 126 3.87 -6.79 22.37
C ALA A 126 4.72 -8.05 22.16
N ARG A 127 5.44 -8.52 23.19
CA ARG A 127 6.24 -9.77 23.11
C ARG A 127 5.39 -10.99 22.75
N ARG A 128 4.20 -11.10 23.35
CA ARG A 128 3.28 -12.20 23.04
C ARG A 128 2.80 -12.15 21.60
N LEU A 129 2.43 -10.95 21.11
CA LEU A 129 2.00 -10.77 19.73
C LEU A 129 3.14 -11.07 18.75
N ALA A 130 4.35 -10.58 19.02
CA ALA A 130 5.55 -10.86 18.23
C ALA A 130 5.81 -12.37 18.10
N GLY A 131 5.72 -13.11 19.21
CA GLY A 131 5.87 -14.57 19.21
C GLY A 131 4.79 -15.32 18.42
N LEU A 132 3.63 -14.70 18.17
CA LEU A 132 2.55 -15.28 17.35
C LEU A 132 2.65 -14.87 15.87
N MET A 133 3.37 -13.80 15.52
CA MET A 133 3.38 -13.22 14.17
C MET A 133 3.76 -14.24 13.10
N ALA A 134 4.72 -15.12 13.36
CA ALA A 134 5.16 -16.13 12.40
C ALA A 134 4.07 -17.16 12.05
N SER A 135 3.15 -17.42 12.99
CA SER A 135 2.03 -18.34 12.77
C SER A 135 0.87 -17.72 11.98
N LEU A 136 0.81 -16.38 11.91
CA LEU A 136 -0.21 -15.67 11.16
C LEU A 136 0.18 -15.63 9.68
N ARG A 137 -0.64 -16.26 8.85
CA ARG A 137 -0.44 -16.36 7.41
C ARG A 137 -1.31 -15.33 6.68
N PRO A 138 -0.72 -14.30 6.07
CA PRO A 138 -1.49 -13.45 5.17
C PRO A 138 -1.80 -14.23 3.89
N GLU A 139 -3.08 -14.46 3.62
CA GLU A 139 -3.55 -15.19 2.44
C GLU A 139 -4.60 -14.37 1.69
N ALA A 140 -4.20 -13.72 0.60
CA ALA A 140 -5.10 -12.92 -0.24
C ALA A 140 -6.08 -13.77 -1.09
N ALA A 141 -6.73 -14.76 -0.46
CA ALA A 141 -7.63 -15.70 -1.09
C ALA A 141 -8.85 -15.04 -1.77
N PRO A 142 -9.50 -14.01 -1.20
CA PRO A 142 -10.60 -13.31 -1.88
C PRO A 142 -10.16 -12.66 -3.20
N LEU A 143 -9.00 -11.98 -3.20
CA LEU A 143 -8.40 -11.42 -4.42
C LEU A 143 -8.13 -12.52 -5.46
N GLY A 144 -7.49 -13.62 -5.04
CA GLY A 144 -7.19 -14.75 -5.93
C GLY A 144 -8.44 -15.40 -6.52
N ALA A 145 -9.49 -15.60 -5.71
CA ALA A 145 -10.76 -16.16 -6.16
C ALA A 145 -11.43 -15.27 -7.22
N TRP A 146 -11.40 -13.96 -7.02
CA TRP A 146 -11.98 -13.03 -7.98
C TRP A 146 -11.19 -12.97 -9.28
N ILE A 147 -9.85 -12.92 -9.21
CA ILE A 147 -8.98 -12.94 -10.41
C ILE A 147 -9.29 -14.19 -11.25
N ARG A 148 -9.42 -15.36 -10.62
CA ARG A 148 -9.76 -16.61 -11.34
C ARG A 148 -11.15 -16.57 -11.98
N ALA A 149 -12.12 -15.98 -11.29
CA ALA A 149 -13.50 -15.89 -11.77
C ALA A 149 -13.67 -14.88 -12.91
N HIS A 150 -12.99 -13.73 -12.85
CA HIS A 150 -13.20 -12.62 -13.78
C HIS A 150 -12.13 -12.51 -14.86
N ARG A 151 -10.95 -13.13 -14.65
CA ARG A 151 -9.83 -13.17 -15.61
C ARG A 151 -9.55 -11.81 -16.25
N PRO A 152 -9.16 -10.79 -15.45
CA PRO A 152 -8.94 -9.45 -15.99
C PRO A 152 -7.86 -9.48 -17.08
N ALA A 153 -8.07 -8.72 -18.16
CA ALA A 153 -7.12 -8.65 -19.28
C ALA A 153 -5.83 -7.90 -18.92
N ALA A 154 -5.87 -7.08 -17.87
CA ALA A 154 -4.72 -6.42 -17.26
C ALA A 154 -5.02 -6.13 -15.78
N ILE A 155 -3.98 -6.07 -14.96
CA ILE A 155 -4.10 -5.63 -13.56
C ILE A 155 -3.19 -4.43 -13.33
N LEU A 156 -3.76 -3.37 -12.78
CA LEU A 156 -3.06 -2.15 -12.39
C LEU A 156 -3.15 -2.03 -10.87
N ALA A 157 -2.03 -1.74 -10.21
CA ALA A 157 -2.00 -1.50 -8.77
C ALA A 157 -1.24 -0.21 -8.47
N ALA A 158 -1.91 0.76 -7.86
CA ALA A 158 -1.35 2.06 -7.51
C ALA A 158 -1.32 2.25 -5.99
N ASN A 159 -0.10 2.28 -5.44
CA ASN A 159 0.26 2.52 -4.05
C ASN A 159 -0.54 1.75 -2.98
N VAL A 160 -1.05 0.56 -3.31
CA VAL A 160 -1.78 -0.29 -2.35
C VAL A 160 -0.82 -1.00 -1.40
N MET A 161 0.33 -1.45 -1.90
CA MET A 161 1.27 -2.29 -1.13
C MET A 161 1.88 -1.53 0.05
N GLY A 162 2.26 -0.27 -0.14
CA GLY A 162 2.83 0.57 0.92
C GLY A 162 1.88 0.84 2.09
N GLN A 163 0.57 0.60 1.91
CA GLN A 163 -0.42 0.77 2.98
C GLN A 163 -0.50 -0.44 3.92
N PHE A 164 0.06 -1.61 3.55
CA PHE A 164 -0.12 -2.84 4.32
C PHE A 164 0.49 -2.74 5.73
N GLY A 165 1.69 -2.17 5.85
CA GLY A 165 2.35 -1.95 7.14
C GLY A 165 1.56 -0.99 8.03
N VAL A 166 1.16 0.16 7.50
CA VAL A 166 0.36 1.16 8.22
C VAL A 166 -0.97 0.56 8.72
N MET A 167 -1.62 -0.30 7.93
CA MET A 167 -2.84 -0.96 8.36
C MET A 167 -2.61 -2.01 9.44
N ALA A 168 -1.53 -2.78 9.31
CA ALA A 168 -1.13 -3.75 10.32
C ALA A 168 -0.90 -3.06 11.67
N GLU A 169 -0.15 -1.96 11.65
CA GLU A 169 0.10 -1.12 12.81
C GLU A 169 -1.21 -0.58 13.40
N ARG A 170 -2.09 0.02 12.60
CA ARG A 170 -3.40 0.51 13.07
C ARG A 170 -4.25 -0.58 13.72
N ALA A 171 -4.25 -1.80 13.17
CA ALA A 171 -4.97 -2.93 13.73
C ALA A 171 -4.43 -3.31 15.11
N VAL A 172 -3.10 -3.31 15.29
CA VAL A 172 -2.45 -3.54 16.58
C VAL A 172 -2.73 -2.38 17.55
N THR A 173 -2.51 -1.14 17.13
CA THR A 173 -2.74 0.07 17.93
C THR A 173 -4.15 0.11 18.48
N SER A 174 -5.15 -0.20 17.64
CA SER A 174 -6.54 -0.31 18.07
C SER A 174 -6.74 -1.39 19.14
N ALA A 175 -6.13 -2.56 18.97
CA ALA A 175 -6.23 -3.64 19.96
C ALA A 175 -5.52 -3.31 21.29
N PHE A 176 -4.51 -2.43 21.27
CA PHE A 176 -3.70 -2.05 22.42
C PHE A 176 -4.25 -0.82 23.16
N GLY A 177 -5.41 -0.29 22.75
CA GLY A 177 -6.07 0.83 23.43
C GLY A 177 -5.85 2.19 22.78
N GLY A 178 -5.37 2.23 21.53
CA GLY A 178 -5.31 3.44 20.70
C GLY A 178 -3.94 4.09 20.61
N HIS A 179 -2.93 3.59 21.32
CA HIS A 179 -1.54 4.01 21.14
C HIS A 179 -0.60 2.80 21.27
N LEU A 180 0.45 2.76 20.46
CA LEU A 180 1.61 1.91 20.73
C LEU A 180 2.55 2.67 21.68
N PRO A 181 3.29 1.98 22.57
CA PRO A 181 4.30 2.63 23.38
C PRO A 181 5.41 3.16 22.51
N ASP A 182 5.89 4.36 22.82
CA ASP A 182 7.20 4.78 22.41
C ASP A 182 8.22 4.03 23.29
N TRP A 183 9.00 3.14 22.68
CA TRP A 183 10.02 2.37 23.38
C TRP A 183 11.33 3.15 23.55
N GLY A 184 11.44 4.36 22.97
CA GLY A 184 12.64 5.18 23.02
C GLY A 184 13.85 4.43 22.45
N GLU A 185 14.92 4.35 23.24
CA GLU A 185 16.14 3.60 22.89
C GLU A 185 16.02 2.09 23.18
N GLU A 186 14.93 1.62 23.81
CA GLU A 186 14.74 0.19 24.04
C GLU A 186 14.29 -0.54 22.77
N ASP A 187 14.79 -1.77 22.60
CA ASP A 187 14.34 -2.66 21.54
C ASP A 187 12.80 -2.85 21.58
N ASP A 188 12.13 -2.44 20.50
CA ASP A 188 10.74 -2.76 20.24
C ASP A 188 10.64 -4.23 19.81
N PRO A 189 10.06 -5.11 20.64
CA PRO A 189 9.94 -6.53 20.29
C PRO A 189 8.95 -6.78 19.15
N LEU A 190 8.10 -5.82 18.81
CA LEU A 190 7.02 -5.96 17.85
C LEU A 190 7.39 -5.45 16.45
N ASP A 191 8.18 -4.39 16.34
CA ASP A 191 8.58 -3.80 15.05
C ASP A 191 9.16 -4.85 14.06
N PRO A 192 10.19 -5.65 14.39
CA PRO A 192 10.73 -6.62 13.45
C PRO A 192 9.71 -7.69 13.06
N ALA A 193 8.82 -8.07 13.99
CA ALA A 193 7.78 -9.07 13.75
C ALA A 193 6.67 -8.53 12.82
N LEU A 194 6.31 -7.25 12.96
CA LEU A 194 5.36 -6.56 12.08
C LEU A 194 5.94 -6.32 10.69
N ARG A 195 7.21 -5.90 10.58
CA ARG A 195 7.90 -5.76 9.29
C ARG A 195 7.95 -7.10 8.56
N ALA A 196 8.31 -8.18 9.25
CA ALA A 196 8.34 -9.52 8.68
C ALA A 196 6.94 -10.01 8.25
N TRP A 197 5.89 -9.73 9.04
CA TRP A 197 4.52 -10.06 8.65
C TRP A 197 4.06 -9.26 7.42
N THR A 198 4.39 -7.96 7.38
CA THR A 198 4.07 -7.06 6.26
C THR A 198 4.73 -7.52 4.98
N ALA A 199 6.02 -7.88 5.02
CA ALA A 199 6.74 -8.42 3.87
C ALA A 199 6.07 -9.70 3.32
N ARG A 200 5.62 -10.61 4.20
CA ARG A 200 4.86 -11.80 3.78
C ARG A 200 3.51 -11.44 3.17
N ALA A 201 2.83 -10.42 3.68
CA ALA A 201 1.54 -9.97 3.14
C ALA A 201 1.70 -9.36 1.73
N VAL A 202 2.71 -8.52 1.53
CA VAL A 202 3.06 -7.97 0.20
C VAL A 202 3.42 -9.11 -0.76
N THR A 203 4.24 -10.08 -0.31
CA THR A 203 4.62 -11.25 -1.12
C THR A 203 3.40 -12.08 -1.53
N ALA A 204 2.49 -12.37 -0.59
CA ALA A 204 1.27 -13.13 -0.87
C ALA A 204 0.35 -12.40 -1.85
N PHE A 205 0.23 -11.07 -1.73
CA PHE A 205 -0.50 -10.23 -2.66
C PHE A 205 0.10 -10.29 -4.07
N LEU A 206 1.41 -10.06 -4.22
CA LEU A 206 2.11 -10.15 -5.51
C LEU A 206 1.96 -11.53 -6.15
N ALA A 207 2.03 -12.60 -5.36
CA ALA A 207 1.80 -13.95 -5.84
C ALA A 207 0.38 -14.14 -6.43
N ARG A 208 -0.66 -13.55 -5.82
CA ARG A 208 -2.02 -13.57 -6.41
C ARG A 208 -2.09 -12.81 -7.72
N LEU A 209 -1.39 -11.68 -7.84
CA LEU A 209 -1.31 -10.94 -9.10
C LEU A 209 -0.58 -11.75 -10.18
N ALA A 210 0.51 -12.42 -9.80
CA ALA A 210 1.30 -13.26 -10.69
C ALA A 210 0.47 -14.41 -11.28
N GLU A 211 -0.33 -15.09 -10.45
CA GLU A 211 -1.23 -16.20 -10.84
C GLU A 211 -2.29 -15.82 -11.88
N SER A 212 -2.56 -14.52 -12.08
CA SER A 212 -3.53 -14.08 -13.09
C SER A 212 -3.10 -14.35 -14.53
N GLY A 213 -1.79 -14.45 -14.79
CA GLY A 213 -1.22 -14.45 -16.15
C GLY A 213 -1.37 -13.12 -16.90
N ALA A 214 -2.17 -12.18 -16.39
CA ALA A 214 -2.41 -10.90 -17.03
C ALA A 214 -1.19 -9.97 -16.92
N PRO A 215 -0.95 -9.08 -17.91
CA PRO A 215 0.05 -8.02 -17.78
C PRO A 215 -0.24 -7.15 -16.54
N LEU A 216 0.82 -6.81 -15.81
CA LEU A 216 0.75 -6.05 -14.56
C LEU A 216 1.40 -4.68 -14.72
N TRP A 217 0.75 -3.66 -14.15
CA TRP A 217 1.25 -2.29 -14.08
C TRP A 217 1.25 -1.85 -12.62
N LEU A 218 2.43 -1.90 -12.00
CA LEU A 218 2.59 -1.68 -10.56
C LEU A 218 3.23 -0.31 -10.36
N LEU A 219 2.53 0.55 -9.64
CA LEU A 219 3.01 1.85 -9.20
C LEU A 219 3.03 1.82 -7.67
N HIS A 220 4.18 2.05 -7.04
CA HIS A 220 4.28 2.02 -5.59
C HIS A 220 5.41 2.89 -5.07
N ASP A 221 5.33 3.26 -3.80
CA ASP A 221 6.47 3.87 -3.12
C ASP A 221 7.54 2.79 -2.92
N ARG A 222 8.72 3.01 -3.50
CA ARG A 222 9.92 2.19 -3.28
C ARG A 222 10.61 2.56 -1.97
N GLY A 223 10.50 3.83 -1.59
CA GLY A 223 11.02 4.34 -0.32
C GLY A 223 10.39 5.69 0.04
N VAL A 224 10.41 6.01 1.32
CA VAL A 224 9.99 7.31 1.84
C VAL A 224 11.19 7.96 2.51
N LEU A 225 11.58 9.13 2.03
CA LEU A 225 12.73 9.89 2.52
C LEU A 225 12.25 10.98 3.45
N PHE A 226 12.92 11.10 4.59
CA PHE A 226 12.71 12.17 5.57
C PHE A 226 13.95 13.06 5.67
N GLY A 227 13.72 14.37 5.69
CA GLY A 227 14.77 15.37 5.80
C GLY A 227 14.57 16.55 4.83
N SER A 228 15.29 17.64 5.10
CA SER A 228 15.25 18.87 4.30
C SER A 228 16.24 18.89 3.14
N ALA A 229 17.11 17.88 3.04
CA ALA A 229 18.14 17.86 2.02
C ALA A 229 17.53 17.75 0.62
N ARG A 230 18.16 18.42 -0.35
CA ARG A 230 17.81 18.24 -1.75
C ARG A 230 18.27 16.85 -2.19
N VAL A 231 17.35 16.10 -2.78
CA VAL A 231 17.60 14.74 -3.27
C VAL A 231 17.42 14.69 -4.78
N GLU A 232 18.29 13.96 -5.45
CA GLU A 232 18.19 13.63 -6.87
C GLU A 232 18.39 12.13 -7.07
N LEU A 233 17.83 11.60 -8.16
CA LEU A 233 18.05 10.21 -8.57
C LEU A 233 19.20 10.16 -9.59
N GLY A 234 20.19 9.34 -9.30
CA GLY A 234 21.21 8.91 -10.25
C GLY A 234 20.69 7.84 -11.23
N PRO A 235 21.61 7.23 -12.01
CA PRO A 235 21.29 6.11 -12.89
C PRO A 235 20.67 4.93 -12.14
N PRO A 236 19.92 4.05 -12.84
CA PRO A 236 19.41 2.82 -12.27
C PRO A 236 20.49 1.96 -11.58
N ALA A 237 20.28 1.65 -10.31
CA ALA A 237 21.16 0.84 -9.46
C ALA A 237 20.38 0.02 -8.42
N GLU A 238 20.99 -1.08 -7.96
CA GLU A 238 20.55 -1.90 -6.82
C GLU A 238 21.66 -2.00 -5.75
N PRO A 239 21.34 -1.91 -4.44
CA PRO A 239 20.02 -1.61 -3.90
C PRO A 239 19.53 -0.21 -4.33
N TRP A 240 18.21 -0.01 -4.41
CA TRP A 240 17.62 1.25 -4.90
C TRP A 240 18.17 2.52 -4.22
N THR A 241 18.58 2.41 -2.95
CA THR A 241 19.20 3.49 -2.17
C THR A 241 20.50 4.01 -2.79
N ALA A 242 21.20 3.20 -3.60
CA ALA A 242 22.39 3.61 -4.33
C ALA A 242 22.10 4.65 -5.43
N GLN A 243 20.84 4.84 -5.81
CA GLN A 243 20.44 5.91 -6.74
C GLN A 243 20.33 7.27 -6.04
N LEU A 244 20.21 7.31 -4.71
CA LEU A 244 19.98 8.55 -3.98
C LEU A 244 21.25 9.39 -3.98
N ARG A 245 21.14 10.60 -4.51
CA ARG A 245 22.17 11.64 -4.43
C ARG A 245 21.64 12.76 -3.57
N ALA A 246 22.22 12.93 -2.40
CA ALA A 246 21.85 13.97 -1.45
C ALA A 246 23.08 14.68 -0.91
N THR A 247 22.92 15.95 -0.56
CA THR A 247 23.99 16.77 0.03
C THR A 247 24.26 16.44 1.49
N GLU A 248 23.31 15.77 2.15
CA GLU A 248 23.34 15.42 3.57
C GLU A 248 22.79 14.00 3.76
N ALA A 249 22.99 13.45 4.96
CA ALA A 249 22.41 12.16 5.32
C ALA A 249 20.87 12.24 5.28
N LEU A 250 20.24 11.21 4.72
CA LEU A 250 18.80 11.05 4.65
C LEU A 250 18.37 9.87 5.51
N GLU A 251 17.25 10.03 6.20
CA GLU A 251 16.52 8.90 6.74
C GLU A 251 15.61 8.33 5.66
N ALA A 252 15.64 7.02 5.45
CA ALA A 252 14.90 6.34 4.41
C ALA A 252 14.14 5.15 4.98
N ASP A 253 12.82 5.17 4.83
CA ASP A 253 11.93 4.07 5.17
C ASP A 253 11.63 3.23 3.93
N ASP A 254 11.63 1.91 4.11
CA ASP A 254 11.18 0.94 3.11
C ASP A 254 9.74 0.48 3.43
N PRO A 255 8.73 1.02 2.74
CA PRO A 255 7.32 0.67 2.98
C PRO A 255 7.00 -0.78 2.59
N LEU A 256 7.87 -1.44 1.82
CA LEU A 256 7.72 -2.82 1.38
C LEU A 256 8.48 -3.81 2.27
N CYS A 257 9.17 -3.33 3.31
CA CYS A 257 9.84 -4.16 4.32
C CYS A 257 10.82 -5.18 3.69
N GLY A 258 11.63 -4.74 2.72
CA GLY A 258 12.65 -5.55 2.06
C GLY A 258 12.14 -6.39 0.89
N VAL A 259 10.87 -6.29 0.52
CA VAL A 259 10.34 -7.00 -0.66
C VAL A 259 10.87 -6.37 -1.94
N ASP A 260 11.48 -7.20 -2.79
CA ASP A 260 11.84 -6.87 -4.16
C ASP A 260 10.67 -7.25 -5.08
N VAL A 261 9.95 -6.25 -5.57
CA VAL A 261 8.75 -6.43 -6.40
C VAL A 261 9.11 -7.06 -7.74
N ALA A 262 10.25 -6.72 -8.35
CA ALA A 262 10.67 -7.29 -9.62
C ALA A 262 10.95 -8.80 -9.50
N ARG A 263 11.53 -9.23 -8.37
CA ARG A 263 11.80 -10.65 -8.10
C ARG A 263 10.56 -11.47 -7.75
N ALA A 264 9.42 -10.84 -7.50
CA ALA A 264 8.18 -11.54 -7.18
C ALA A 264 7.53 -12.25 -8.38
N PHE A 265 8.06 -12.10 -9.59
CA PHE A 265 7.49 -12.60 -10.84
C PHE A 265 8.44 -13.56 -11.60
N PRO A 266 8.80 -14.72 -11.00
CA PRO A 266 9.69 -15.67 -11.65
C PRO A 266 9.09 -16.17 -12.97
N GLY A 267 9.91 -16.24 -14.02
CA GLY A 267 9.50 -16.71 -15.35
C GLY A 267 8.66 -15.72 -16.15
N ARG A 268 8.43 -14.49 -15.66
CA ARG A 268 7.80 -13.41 -16.42
C ARG A 268 8.82 -12.36 -16.80
N ARG A 269 8.64 -11.73 -17.96
CA ARG A 269 9.47 -10.60 -18.36
C ARG A 269 9.06 -9.36 -17.56
N VAL A 270 10.02 -8.81 -16.83
CA VAL A 270 9.85 -7.57 -16.07
C VAL A 270 10.62 -6.47 -16.80
N ALA A 271 9.93 -5.37 -17.12
CA ALA A 271 10.57 -4.20 -17.73
C ALA A 271 11.47 -3.49 -16.71
N GLU A 272 12.45 -2.72 -17.20
CA GLU A 272 13.28 -1.90 -16.32
C GLU A 272 12.40 -0.92 -15.51
N PRO A 273 12.52 -0.87 -14.17
CA PRO A 273 11.72 0.00 -13.35
C PRO A 273 12.02 1.48 -13.64
N VAL A 274 10.98 2.30 -13.71
CA VAL A 274 11.12 3.76 -13.81
C VAL A 274 10.89 4.37 -12.44
N ARG A 275 11.84 5.16 -11.93
CA ARG A 275 11.76 5.81 -10.63
C ARG A 275 11.69 7.33 -10.76
N TRP A 276 10.93 7.99 -9.89
CA TRP A 276 10.95 9.44 -9.76
C TRP A 276 10.72 9.88 -8.31
N LEU A 277 11.10 11.12 -8.01
CA LEU A 277 10.90 11.72 -6.70
C LEU A 277 9.56 12.46 -6.68
N TRP A 278 8.81 12.26 -5.61
CA TRP A 278 7.55 12.93 -5.36
C TRP A 278 7.56 13.63 -4.00
N PRO A 279 7.78 14.96 -3.96
CA PRO A 279 7.64 15.77 -2.76
C PRO A 279 6.19 15.78 -2.28
N VAL A 280 5.91 15.15 -1.14
CA VAL A 280 4.54 15.02 -0.60
C VAL A 280 4.24 16.12 0.42
N GLY A 281 5.25 16.57 1.15
CA GLY A 281 5.13 17.62 2.15
C GLY A 281 6.50 18.11 2.64
N PRO A 282 6.53 19.12 3.52
CA PRO A 282 7.77 19.62 4.09
C PRO A 282 8.59 18.48 4.72
N GLY A 283 9.81 18.29 4.24
CA GLY A 283 10.73 17.27 4.75
C GLY A 283 10.37 15.83 4.40
N GLN A 284 9.42 15.58 3.49
CA GLN A 284 9.03 14.23 3.09
C GLN A 284 8.99 14.09 1.55
N VAL A 285 9.80 13.17 1.03
CA VAL A 285 9.88 12.86 -0.41
C VAL A 285 9.68 11.37 -0.62
N HIS A 286 8.74 10.99 -1.48
CA HIS A 286 8.52 9.60 -1.86
C HIS A 286 9.35 9.27 -3.08
N VAL A 287 10.03 8.12 -3.06
CA VAL A 287 10.65 7.53 -4.24
C VAL A 287 9.64 6.60 -4.86
N VAL A 288 8.99 7.03 -5.93
CA VAL A 288 7.94 6.26 -6.61
C VAL A 288 8.59 5.37 -7.66
N GLU A 289 8.17 4.12 -7.72
CA GLU A 289 8.60 3.14 -8.72
C GLU A 289 7.41 2.68 -9.55
N ALA A 290 7.57 2.72 -10.88
CA ALA A 290 6.66 2.15 -11.85
C ALA A 290 7.32 0.93 -12.50
N LEU A 291 6.63 -0.22 -12.40
CA LEU A 291 7.11 -1.52 -12.85
C LEU A 291 6.07 -2.20 -13.74
N ARG A 292 6.46 -2.54 -14.97
CA ARG A 292 5.63 -3.35 -15.88
C ARG A 292 6.07 -4.80 -15.87
N VAL A 293 5.12 -5.71 -15.78
CA VAL A 293 5.34 -7.16 -15.93
C VAL A 293 4.49 -7.65 -17.10
N ASP A 294 5.13 -8.25 -18.09
CA ASP A 294 4.43 -8.75 -19.28
C ASP A 294 3.57 -9.98 -18.92
N GLY A 295 2.47 -10.18 -19.64
CA GLY A 295 1.58 -11.34 -19.46
C GLY A 295 2.24 -12.68 -19.81
N GLN A 296 1.58 -13.78 -19.43
CA GLN A 296 1.95 -15.15 -19.79
C GLN A 296 1.11 -15.66 -20.98
#